data_AF-A0A0M1J4C9-F1
#
_entry.id   AF-A0A0M1J4C9-F1
#
_cell.length_a   1.000
_cell.length_b   1.000
_cell.length_c   1.000
_cell.angle_alpha   90.00
_cell.angle_beta   90.00
_cell.angle_gamma   90.00
#
_symmetry.space_group_name_H-M   'P 1'
#
loop_
_entity.id
_entity.type
_entity.pdbx_description
1 polymer ?
#
loop_
_entity_poly.entity_id
_entity_poly.type
_entity_poly.pdbx_seq_one_letter_code
_entity_poly.pdbx_strand_id
1 'polypeptide(L)'
;MPNTEHSNDDPWLHKKVDKIDYFVHRPTRQSGIHIRGLATLCGVRLSTLQNALKWAQRSTDNLTENYRTELYSLLKNRNIFLTNLTENSPKINGKEVKVILADVCFDIAFYYTSKGYKEALNTMADMGRLGAESFVFYKTGFDVMEHLQVNSTIVDGIEVLTYATQVEVNKTTTGEVVYYTDRKTGQCGISLTGLYHLCGGIISKTKILGYLNTLNTPFVMAGGQGEDIIDATAAEQALYYYGHTASPRKSQKAKSWLASMGTPISKFITSHTGYTVTTNT
;
A
#
# COMPACT_ATOMS: atom_id res chain seq x y z
N MET A 1 -14.04 32.40 -12.17
CA MET A 1 -13.91 31.00 -12.62
C MET A 1 -12.43 30.70 -12.69
N PRO A 2 -11.87 29.86 -11.82
CA PRO A 2 -10.50 29.42 -11.99
C PRO A 2 -10.47 28.20 -12.90
N ASN A 3 -9.60 28.29 -13.91
CA ASN A 3 -9.33 27.29 -14.93
C ASN A 3 -8.94 25.95 -14.29
N THR A 4 -9.72 24.90 -14.58
CA THR A 4 -9.27 23.51 -14.43
C THR A 4 -8.28 23.20 -15.55
N GLU A 5 -6.99 23.45 -15.28
CA GLU A 5 -5.92 22.84 -16.07
C GLU A 5 -5.94 21.33 -15.84
N HIS A 6 -6.24 20.58 -16.89
CA HIS A 6 -5.89 19.17 -17.00
C HIS A 6 -4.36 19.04 -16.94
N SER A 7 -3.75 18.77 -15.78
CA SER A 7 -2.32 18.50 -15.75
C SER A 7 -2.05 17.07 -16.21
N ASN A 8 -1.28 17.00 -17.28
CA ASN A 8 -0.70 15.83 -17.91
C ASN A 8 0.50 15.35 -17.06
N ASP A 9 0.36 15.35 -15.73
CA ASP A 9 1.46 15.13 -14.81
C ASP A 9 1.88 13.66 -14.83
N ASP A 10 3.19 13.44 -14.91
CA ASP A 10 3.80 12.13 -14.72
C ASP A 10 3.27 11.52 -13.39
N PRO A 11 2.65 10.33 -13.41
CA PRO A 11 2.11 9.71 -12.20
C PRO A 11 3.19 9.36 -11.17
N TRP A 12 4.46 9.51 -11.52
CA TRP A 12 5.61 9.21 -10.68
C TRP A 12 6.19 10.47 -10.01
N LEU A 13 6.17 10.49 -8.68
CA LEU A 13 7.09 11.33 -7.92
C LEU A 13 8.46 10.66 -7.92
N HIS A 14 9.49 11.41 -8.30
CA HIS A 14 10.88 10.96 -8.31
C HIS A 14 11.78 11.95 -7.57
N LYS A 15 12.59 11.44 -6.65
CA LYS A 15 13.60 12.25 -5.96
C LYS A 15 14.85 11.43 -5.72
N LYS A 16 15.99 12.09 -5.90
CA LYS A 16 17.30 11.52 -5.65
C LYS A 16 17.87 12.07 -4.34
N VAL A 17 18.12 11.18 -3.39
CA VAL A 17 18.70 11.51 -2.07
C VAL A 17 19.88 10.61 -1.82
N ASP A 18 21.02 11.15 -1.42
CA ASP A 18 22.27 10.40 -1.21
C ASP A 18 22.65 9.49 -2.39
N LYS A 19 22.44 9.99 -3.62
CA LYS A 19 22.64 9.28 -4.89
C LYS A 19 21.72 8.08 -5.13
N ILE A 20 20.72 7.86 -4.28
CA ILE A 20 19.69 6.84 -4.41
C ILE A 20 18.43 7.46 -5.01
N ASP A 21 17.90 6.83 -6.06
CA ASP A 21 16.66 7.24 -6.70
C ASP A 21 15.45 6.55 -6.02
N TYR A 22 14.52 7.36 -5.54
CA TYR A 22 13.29 6.95 -4.86
C TYR A 22 12.08 7.35 -5.70
N PHE A 23 11.05 6.50 -5.67
CA PHE A 23 9.83 6.71 -6.44
C PHE A 23 8.59 6.49 -5.59
N VAL A 24 7.56 7.28 -5.88
CA VAL A 24 6.22 7.10 -5.34
C VAL A 24 5.22 7.25 -6.47
N HIS A 25 4.29 6.31 -6.60
CA HIS A 25 3.14 6.44 -7.47
C HIS A 25 2.14 7.39 -6.81
N ARG A 26 1.88 8.58 -7.39
CA ARG A 26 0.96 9.58 -6.78
C ARG A 26 -0.41 8.97 -6.43
N PRO A 27 -1.09 8.24 -7.32
CA PRO A 27 -2.43 7.73 -7.05
C PRO A 27 -2.50 6.63 -5.98
N THR A 28 -1.57 5.67 -5.99
CA THR A 28 -1.65 4.49 -5.09
C THR A 28 -0.76 4.59 -3.87
N ARG A 29 0.14 5.58 -3.81
CA ARG A 29 1.19 5.75 -2.80
C ARG A 29 2.19 4.60 -2.69
N GLN A 30 2.05 3.58 -3.52
CA GLN A 30 3.06 2.54 -3.62
C GLN A 30 4.39 3.20 -3.96
N SER A 31 5.37 2.86 -3.16
CA SER A 31 6.68 3.46 -3.21
C SER A 31 7.74 2.40 -3.43
N GLY A 32 8.90 2.84 -3.84
CA GLY A 32 9.98 1.92 -4.13
C GLY A 32 11.30 2.60 -4.33
N ILE A 33 12.32 1.76 -4.38
CA ILE A 33 13.71 2.18 -4.49
C ILE A 33 14.25 1.62 -5.80
N HIS A 34 14.95 2.47 -6.56
CA HIS A 34 15.64 2.01 -7.76
C HIS A 34 16.64 0.90 -7.41
N ILE A 35 16.72 -0.14 -8.23
CA ILE A 35 17.53 -1.34 -7.95
C ILE A 35 19.00 -1.03 -7.59
N ARG A 36 19.60 -0.02 -8.19
CA ARG A 36 20.98 0.41 -7.85
C ARG A 36 21.06 0.96 -6.44
N GLY A 37 20.08 1.76 -6.05
CA GLY A 37 20.00 2.33 -4.73
C GLY A 37 19.78 1.27 -3.66
N LEU A 38 18.89 0.31 -3.91
CA LEU A 38 18.68 -0.81 -3.00
C LEU A 38 19.96 -1.66 -2.84
N ALA A 39 20.70 -1.91 -3.93
CA ALA A 39 21.97 -2.62 -3.85
C ALA A 39 22.99 -1.87 -2.97
N THR A 40 23.08 -0.55 -3.10
CA THR A 40 23.90 0.30 -2.21
C THR A 40 23.45 0.23 -0.76
N LEU A 41 22.14 0.36 -0.49
CA LEU A 41 21.58 0.27 0.86
C LEU A 41 21.82 -1.09 1.52
N CYS A 42 21.85 -2.17 0.75
CA CYS A 42 22.13 -3.51 1.27
C CYS A 42 23.62 -3.88 1.29
N GLY A 43 24.53 -3.02 0.81
CA GLY A 43 25.96 -3.31 0.76
C GLY A 43 26.33 -4.43 -0.24
N VAL A 44 25.53 -4.61 -1.30
CA VAL A 44 25.70 -5.69 -2.28
C VAL A 44 26.00 -5.16 -3.69
N ARG A 45 26.66 -5.98 -4.50
CA ARG A 45 26.86 -5.66 -5.92
C ARG A 45 25.50 -5.68 -6.65
N LEU A 46 25.29 -4.70 -7.52
CA LEU A 46 24.09 -4.64 -8.37
C LEU A 46 23.85 -5.95 -9.13
N SER A 47 24.90 -6.57 -9.65
CA SER A 47 24.81 -7.85 -10.37
C SER A 47 24.26 -8.99 -9.51
N THR A 48 24.61 -9.02 -8.21
CA THR A 48 24.07 -10.01 -7.27
C THR A 48 22.55 -9.87 -7.13
N LEU A 49 22.08 -8.64 -6.92
CA LEU A 49 20.65 -8.36 -6.79
C LEU A 49 19.89 -8.61 -8.10
N GLN A 50 20.45 -8.19 -9.24
CA GLN A 50 19.86 -8.44 -10.56
C GLN A 50 19.70 -9.93 -10.85
N ASN A 51 20.70 -10.75 -10.50
CA ASN A 51 20.64 -12.19 -10.68
C ASN A 51 19.52 -12.80 -9.82
N ALA A 52 19.43 -12.41 -8.55
CA ALA A 52 18.37 -12.90 -7.66
C ALA A 52 16.96 -12.58 -8.21
N LEU A 53 16.74 -11.34 -8.64
CA LEU A 53 15.45 -10.92 -9.20
C LEU A 53 15.14 -11.63 -10.52
N LYS A 54 16.13 -11.82 -11.40
CA LYS A 54 15.96 -12.56 -12.65
C LYS A 54 15.49 -13.99 -12.41
N TRP A 55 15.99 -14.64 -11.36
CA TRP A 55 15.55 -15.98 -10.98
C TRP A 55 14.15 -15.98 -10.37
N ALA A 56 13.84 -15.02 -9.50
CA ALA A 56 12.51 -14.87 -8.91
C ALA A 56 11.40 -14.60 -9.94
N GLN A 57 11.74 -13.95 -11.07
CA GLN A 57 10.81 -13.68 -12.16
C GLN A 57 10.55 -14.87 -13.10
N ARG A 58 11.34 -15.95 -13.04
CA ARG A 58 11.12 -17.11 -13.92
C ARG A 58 9.92 -17.91 -13.41
N SER A 59 8.90 -18.03 -14.26
CA SER A 59 7.62 -18.71 -13.96
C SER A 59 7.71 -20.24 -13.93
N THR A 60 8.86 -20.83 -14.26
CA THR A 60 9.03 -22.29 -14.35
C THR A 60 9.83 -22.81 -13.17
N ASP A 61 9.28 -23.83 -12.50
CA ASP A 61 9.92 -24.58 -11.40
C ASP A 61 11.17 -25.38 -11.84
N ASN A 62 11.63 -25.21 -13.08
CA ASN A 62 12.84 -25.80 -13.65
C ASN A 62 14.14 -25.13 -13.17
N LEU A 63 14.13 -24.50 -11.99
CA LEU A 63 15.36 -24.14 -11.30
C LEU A 63 15.98 -25.42 -10.75
N THR A 64 17.17 -25.77 -11.25
CA THR A 64 18.03 -26.79 -10.65
C THR A 64 18.17 -26.47 -9.15
N GLU A 65 18.08 -27.49 -8.29
CA GLU A 65 18.05 -27.35 -6.82
C GLU A 65 19.11 -26.39 -6.27
N ASN A 66 20.28 -26.36 -6.92
CA ASN A 66 21.44 -25.49 -6.65
C ASN A 66 21.19 -23.98 -6.75
N TYR A 67 20.10 -23.52 -7.39
CA TYR A 67 19.77 -22.10 -7.57
C TYR A 67 18.60 -21.62 -6.69
N ARG A 68 17.98 -22.52 -5.91
CA ARG A 68 16.94 -22.17 -4.93
C ARG A 68 17.58 -21.55 -3.68
N THR A 69 17.79 -20.24 -3.73
CA THR A 69 18.25 -19.48 -2.55
C THR A 69 17.08 -19.13 -1.64
N GLU A 70 17.33 -18.88 -0.36
CA GLU A 70 16.32 -18.33 0.56
C GLU A 70 15.71 -17.03 0.01
N LEU A 71 16.51 -16.18 -0.64
CA LEU A 71 16.05 -14.97 -1.30
C LEU A 71 15.10 -15.27 -2.47
N TYR A 72 15.36 -16.30 -3.28
CA TYR A 72 14.42 -16.74 -4.31
C TYR A 72 13.08 -17.15 -3.69
N SER A 73 13.10 -17.95 -2.61
CA SER A 73 11.89 -18.40 -1.92
C SER A 73 11.09 -17.24 -1.34
N LEU A 74 11.76 -16.19 -0.83
CA LEU A 74 11.12 -14.97 -0.32
C LEU A 74 10.43 -14.14 -1.42
N LEU A 75 10.96 -14.17 -2.64
CA LEU A 75 10.51 -13.33 -3.75
C LEU A 75 9.57 -14.05 -4.73
N LYS A 76 9.55 -15.39 -4.72
CA LYS A 76 8.74 -16.20 -5.63
C LYS A 76 7.26 -15.83 -5.50
N ASN A 77 6.57 -15.73 -6.64
CA ASN A 77 5.13 -15.44 -6.74
C ASN A 77 4.70 -14.07 -6.19
N ARG A 78 5.62 -13.13 -5.95
CA ARG A 78 5.30 -11.78 -5.51
C ARG A 78 5.36 -10.78 -6.64
N ASN A 79 4.58 -9.71 -6.49
CA ASN A 79 4.80 -8.49 -7.24
C ASN A 79 6.08 -7.84 -6.69
N ILE A 80 7.11 -7.76 -7.53
CA ILE A 80 8.44 -7.28 -7.14
C ILE A 80 8.63 -5.81 -7.53
N PHE A 81 8.15 -5.45 -8.72
CA PHE A 81 8.43 -4.15 -9.31
C PHE A 81 7.28 -3.19 -9.07
N LEU A 82 7.63 -1.94 -8.78
CA LEU A 82 6.69 -0.85 -8.69
C LEU A 82 6.19 -0.52 -10.10
N THR A 83 4.88 -0.65 -10.30
CA THR A 83 4.19 -0.27 -11.53
C THR A 83 2.95 0.56 -11.21
N ASN A 84 2.47 1.34 -12.17
CA ASN A 84 1.23 2.09 -12.01
C ASN A 84 0.01 1.17 -12.21
N LEU A 85 -1.19 1.75 -12.13
CA LEU A 85 -2.46 1.03 -12.35
C LEU A 85 -2.60 0.38 -13.74
N THR A 86 -1.82 0.83 -14.72
CA THR A 86 -1.77 0.27 -16.08
C THR A 86 -0.52 -0.57 -16.32
N GLU A 87 0.14 -1.04 -15.24
CA GLU A 87 1.34 -1.89 -15.26
C GLU A 87 2.60 -1.25 -15.89
N ASN A 88 2.62 0.07 -16.08
CA ASN A 88 3.79 0.79 -16.57
C ASN A 88 4.80 1.03 -15.46
N SER A 89 6.10 0.98 -15.78
CA SER A 89 7.19 1.27 -14.83
C SER A 89 7.48 2.78 -14.73
N PRO A 90 8.10 3.23 -13.62
CA PRO A 90 8.67 4.57 -13.52
C PRO A 90 9.70 4.85 -14.61
N LYS A 91 9.87 6.12 -14.96
CA LYS A 91 10.83 6.56 -15.99
C LYS A 91 11.84 7.55 -15.42
N ILE A 92 13.08 7.46 -15.89
CA ILE A 92 14.10 8.51 -15.73
C ILE A 92 14.54 8.91 -17.13
N ASN A 93 14.46 10.21 -17.46
CA ASN A 93 14.84 10.74 -18.78
C ASN A 93 14.17 9.98 -19.94
N GLY A 94 12.87 9.68 -19.79
CA GLY A 94 12.06 8.98 -20.79
C GLY A 94 12.29 7.46 -20.89
N LYS A 95 13.22 6.89 -20.12
CA LYS A 95 13.52 5.45 -20.12
C LYS A 95 12.96 4.78 -18.89
N GLU A 96 12.32 3.62 -19.07
CA GLU A 96 11.85 2.81 -17.96
C GLU A 96 13.00 2.37 -17.06
N VAL A 97 12.74 2.42 -15.75
CA VAL A 97 13.70 2.01 -14.74
C VAL A 97 13.11 0.94 -13.83
N LYS A 98 13.98 0.07 -13.32
CA LYS A 98 13.58 -0.99 -12.40
C LYS A 98 13.56 -0.46 -10.97
N VAL A 99 12.35 -0.25 -10.47
CA VAL A 99 12.07 0.16 -9.09
C VAL A 99 11.43 -1.02 -8.37
N ILE A 100 11.96 -1.36 -7.21
CA ILE A 100 11.49 -2.47 -6.38
C ILE A 100 10.52 -1.90 -5.34
N LEU A 101 9.37 -2.56 -5.14
CA LEU A 101 8.38 -2.15 -4.15
C LEU A 101 9.00 -2.07 -2.75
N ALA A 102 8.56 -1.12 -1.94
CA ALA A 102 9.17 -0.83 -0.65
C ALA A 102 9.10 -2.03 0.32
N ASP A 103 7.98 -2.74 0.39
CA ASP A 103 7.84 -3.98 1.17
C ASP A 103 8.86 -5.04 0.74
N VAL A 104 9.04 -5.22 -0.57
CA VAL A 104 10.03 -6.12 -1.14
C VAL A 104 11.47 -5.63 -0.86
N CYS A 105 11.71 -4.32 -0.83
CA CYS A 105 12.99 -3.75 -0.41
C CYS A 105 13.32 -4.13 1.04
N PHE A 106 12.33 -4.10 1.94
CA PHE A 106 12.49 -4.53 3.33
C PHE A 106 12.89 -6.01 3.41
N ASP A 107 12.20 -6.89 2.68
CA ASP A 107 12.52 -8.33 2.69
C ASP A 107 13.92 -8.64 2.15
N ILE A 108 14.35 -7.91 1.10
CA ILE A 108 15.72 -8.01 0.56
C ILE A 108 16.74 -7.52 1.60
N ALA A 109 16.47 -6.41 2.28
CA ALA A 109 17.35 -5.90 3.34
C ALA A 109 17.42 -6.87 4.53
N PHE A 110 16.30 -7.45 4.93
CA PHE A 110 16.24 -8.49 5.96
C PHE A 110 17.06 -9.72 5.58
N TYR A 111 16.93 -10.21 4.34
CA TYR A 111 17.74 -11.32 3.84
C TYR A 111 19.24 -11.02 3.92
N TYR A 112 19.70 -9.86 3.44
CA TYR A 112 21.13 -9.55 3.51
C TYR A 112 21.61 -9.27 4.94
N THR A 113 20.74 -8.78 5.82
CA THR A 113 21.02 -8.70 7.25
C THR A 113 21.32 -10.07 7.84
N SER A 114 20.51 -11.09 7.51
CA SER A 114 20.74 -12.47 7.99
C SER A 114 22.02 -13.10 7.43
N LYS A 115 22.57 -12.56 6.33
CA LYS A 115 23.88 -12.93 5.77
C LYS A 115 25.05 -12.08 6.30
N GLY A 116 24.81 -11.20 7.28
CA GLY A 116 25.85 -10.43 7.97
C GLY A 116 26.22 -9.09 7.32
N TYR A 117 25.44 -8.59 6.36
CA TYR A 117 25.69 -7.29 5.74
C TYR A 117 25.24 -6.15 6.66
N LYS A 118 26.20 -5.30 7.07
CA LYS A 118 25.95 -4.22 8.04
C LYS A 118 25.09 -3.09 7.47
N GLU A 119 25.28 -2.75 6.20
CA GLU A 119 24.48 -1.75 5.50
C GLU A 119 23.01 -2.19 5.41
N ALA A 120 22.80 -3.48 5.13
CA ALA A 120 21.47 -4.08 5.10
C ALA A 120 20.80 -4.04 6.48
N LEU A 121 21.55 -4.28 7.57
CA LEU A 121 21.04 -4.17 8.94
C LEU A 121 20.51 -2.76 9.24
N ASN A 122 21.29 -1.73 8.90
CA ASN A 122 20.89 -0.34 9.12
C ASN A 122 19.63 0.00 8.31
N THR A 123 19.60 -0.39 7.04
CA THR A 123 18.44 -0.17 6.16
C THR A 123 17.20 -0.90 6.68
N MET A 124 17.34 -2.16 7.10
CA MET A 124 16.25 -2.96 7.66
C MET A 124 15.74 -2.37 8.97
N ALA A 125 16.62 -1.90 9.85
CA ALA A 125 16.24 -1.25 11.10
C ALA A 125 15.46 0.06 10.85
N ASP A 126 15.92 0.90 9.93
CA ASP A 126 15.24 2.14 9.54
C ASP A 126 13.84 1.86 8.97
N MET A 127 13.74 0.91 8.04
CA MET A 127 12.46 0.49 7.45
C MET A 127 11.55 -0.20 8.46
N GLY A 128 12.10 -0.99 9.39
CA GLY A 128 11.34 -1.67 10.43
C GLY A 128 10.76 -0.69 11.46
N ARG A 129 11.49 0.38 11.77
CA ARG A 129 11.03 1.44 12.68
C ARG A 129 9.94 2.32 12.06
N LEU A 130 10.07 2.66 10.78
CA LEU A 130 9.17 3.60 10.11
C LEU A 130 8.00 2.91 9.38
N GLY A 131 8.18 1.66 8.98
CA GLY A 131 7.44 1.05 7.88
C GLY A 131 8.17 1.29 6.55
N ALA A 132 8.17 0.29 5.66
CA ALA A 132 8.98 0.31 4.44
C ALA A 132 8.57 1.44 3.47
N GLU A 133 7.27 1.70 3.32
CA GLU A 133 6.76 2.80 2.49
C GLU A 133 7.06 4.16 3.15
N SER A 134 6.80 4.28 4.45
CA SER A 134 7.10 5.49 5.23
C SER A 134 8.59 5.85 5.19
N PHE A 135 9.48 4.86 5.11
CA PHE A 135 10.91 5.10 4.93
C PHE A 135 11.19 5.87 3.62
N VAL A 136 10.52 5.52 2.52
CA VAL A 136 10.67 6.25 1.25
C VAL A 136 10.15 7.67 1.39
N PHE A 137 8.99 7.88 2.02
CA PHE A 137 8.44 9.22 2.25
C PHE A 137 9.36 10.06 3.13
N TYR A 138 9.88 9.48 4.22
CA TYR A 138 10.82 10.14 5.12
C TYR A 138 12.12 10.55 4.39
N LYS A 139 12.73 9.65 3.63
CA LYS A 139 13.98 9.94 2.89
C LYS A 139 13.79 11.02 1.85
N THR A 140 12.66 10.99 1.15
CA THR A 140 12.38 11.95 0.08
C THR A 140 11.84 13.27 0.62
N GLY A 141 11.25 13.29 1.81
CA GLY A 141 10.41 14.41 2.22
C GLY A 141 9.29 14.66 1.21
N PHE A 142 8.89 13.63 0.44
CA PHE A 142 7.67 13.73 -0.33
C PHE A 142 6.55 13.92 0.66
N ASP A 143 6.03 15.13 0.67
CA ASP A 143 4.74 15.37 1.25
C ASP A 143 3.71 14.73 0.32
N VAL A 144 3.57 13.42 0.42
CA VAL A 144 2.46 12.75 -0.26
C VAL A 144 1.12 13.25 0.29
N MET A 145 1.10 14.10 1.34
CA MET A 145 -0.10 14.82 1.75
C MET A 145 -0.51 15.93 0.80
N GLU A 146 0.35 16.37 -0.13
CA GLU A 146 -0.02 17.38 -1.14
C GLU A 146 -1.10 16.88 -2.12
N HIS A 147 -1.33 15.56 -2.17
CA HIS A 147 -2.46 14.93 -2.85
C HIS A 147 -3.39 14.16 -1.91
N LEU A 148 -3.04 14.08 -0.61
CA LEU A 148 -3.97 13.60 0.38
C LEU A 148 -4.89 14.76 0.70
N GLN A 149 -6.19 14.59 0.46
CA GLN A 149 -7.15 15.25 1.32
C GLN A 149 -7.08 14.61 2.73
N VAL A 150 -5.89 14.63 3.36
CA VAL A 150 -5.75 14.44 4.80
C VAL A 150 -6.24 15.72 5.43
N ASN A 151 -7.57 15.74 5.52
CA ASN A 151 -8.31 16.73 6.22
C ASN A 151 -8.53 16.18 7.63
N SER A 152 -8.33 17.04 8.63
CA SER A 152 -9.02 16.84 9.90
C SER A 152 -10.46 17.29 9.70
N THR A 153 -11.43 16.43 9.96
CA THR A 153 -12.84 16.81 10.00
C THR A 153 -13.45 16.38 11.33
N ILE A 154 -14.59 16.96 11.67
CA ILE A 154 -15.37 16.56 12.83
C ILE A 154 -16.48 15.63 12.35
N VAL A 155 -16.48 14.40 12.86
CA VAL A 155 -17.52 13.40 12.65
C VAL A 155 -18.12 13.10 14.01
N ASP A 156 -19.41 13.39 14.21
CA ASP A 156 -20.10 13.17 15.49
C ASP A 156 -19.36 13.75 16.72
N GLY A 157 -18.72 14.91 16.56
CA GLY A 157 -17.95 15.57 17.63
C GLY A 157 -16.57 14.96 17.88
N ILE A 158 -16.16 13.95 17.09
CA ILE A 158 -14.82 13.34 17.13
C ILE A 158 -13.99 13.91 15.99
N GLU A 159 -12.78 14.36 16.30
CA GLU A 159 -11.81 14.79 15.30
C GLU A 159 -11.17 13.57 14.64
N VAL A 160 -11.35 13.46 13.33
CA VAL A 160 -10.85 12.36 12.53
C VAL A 160 -9.91 12.85 11.45
N LEU A 161 -8.83 12.11 11.25
CA LEU A 161 -7.97 12.20 10.09
C LEU A 161 -8.60 11.38 8.97
N THR A 162 -8.79 11.99 7.80
CA THR A 162 -9.36 11.29 6.64
C THR A 162 -8.31 11.01 5.58
N TYR A 163 -8.50 9.97 4.78
CA TYR A 163 -7.77 9.77 3.54
C TYR A 163 -8.75 9.31 2.47
N ALA A 164 -8.85 10.05 1.36
CA ALA A 164 -9.67 9.68 0.23
C ALA A 164 -8.79 9.26 -0.97
N THR A 165 -9.18 8.18 -1.65
CA THR A 165 -8.51 7.72 -2.88
C THR A 165 -9.52 7.18 -3.89
N GLN A 166 -9.17 7.25 -5.18
CA GLN A 166 -9.97 6.68 -6.26
C GLN A 166 -9.51 5.25 -6.55
N VAL A 167 -10.45 4.30 -6.55
CA VAL A 167 -10.20 2.89 -6.88
C VAL A 167 -10.98 2.47 -8.11
N GLU A 168 -10.41 1.58 -8.92
CA GLU A 168 -11.16 0.91 -9.98
C GLU A 168 -12.11 -0.12 -9.34
N VAL A 169 -13.40 0.23 -9.26
CA VAL A 169 -14.47 -0.64 -8.79
C VAL A 169 -14.68 -1.79 -9.77
N ASN A 170 -14.79 -1.46 -11.06
CA ASN A 170 -14.85 -2.42 -12.15
C ASN A 170 -14.27 -1.78 -13.43
N LYS A 171 -14.22 -2.54 -14.53
CA LYS A 171 -13.60 -2.12 -15.79
C LYS A 171 -14.12 -0.80 -16.35
N THR A 172 -15.31 -0.36 -15.97
CA THR A 172 -15.95 0.87 -16.48
C THR A 172 -16.21 1.92 -15.40
N THR A 173 -15.88 1.63 -14.14
CA THR A 173 -16.30 2.46 -12.99
C THR A 173 -15.16 2.63 -12.02
N THR A 174 -14.83 3.89 -11.73
CA THR A 174 -14.01 4.29 -10.59
C THR A 174 -14.91 4.75 -9.45
N GLY A 175 -14.43 4.62 -8.22
CA GLY A 175 -15.17 5.02 -7.04
C GLY A 175 -14.23 5.50 -5.95
N GLU A 176 -14.71 6.43 -5.14
CA GLU A 176 -13.94 6.95 -4.02
C GLU A 176 -14.00 6.00 -2.82
N VAL A 177 -12.87 5.81 -2.15
CA VAL A 177 -12.77 5.12 -0.86
C VAL A 177 -12.25 6.13 0.14
N VAL A 178 -13.00 6.34 1.22
CA VAL A 178 -12.61 7.22 2.31
C VAL A 178 -12.28 6.37 3.54
N TYR A 179 -11.09 6.61 4.05
CA TYR A 179 -10.52 6.01 5.23
C TYR A 179 -10.53 7.02 6.36
N TYR A 180 -10.78 6.56 7.59
CA TYR A 180 -10.92 7.40 8.77
C TYR A 180 -10.00 6.89 9.87
N THR A 181 -9.41 7.81 10.64
CA THR A 181 -8.70 7.49 11.88
C THR A 181 -9.01 8.53 12.93
N ASP A 182 -9.56 8.11 14.06
CA ASP A 182 -9.73 8.94 15.25
C ASP A 182 -8.36 9.48 15.68
N ARG A 183 -8.24 10.81 15.73
CA ARG A 183 -6.98 11.48 16.06
C ARG A 183 -6.50 11.21 17.49
N LYS A 184 -7.40 10.91 18.42
CA LYS A 184 -7.09 10.67 19.83
C LYS A 184 -6.81 9.20 20.11
N THR A 185 -7.63 8.31 19.56
CA THR A 185 -7.58 6.88 19.93
C THR A 185 -6.82 6.02 18.93
N GLY A 186 -6.65 6.49 17.68
CA GLY A 186 -6.12 5.70 16.58
C GLY A 186 -7.06 4.61 16.08
N GLN A 187 -8.30 4.53 16.61
CA GLN A 187 -9.33 3.68 16.03
C GLN A 187 -9.62 4.13 14.61
N CYS A 188 -9.80 3.18 13.69
CA CYS A 188 -9.84 3.49 12.27
C CYS A 188 -10.85 2.62 11.53
N GLY A 189 -11.24 3.08 10.35
CA GLY A 189 -12.29 2.44 9.57
C GLY A 189 -12.37 2.94 8.13
N ILE A 190 -13.34 2.40 7.41
CA ILE A 190 -13.62 2.69 6.00
C ILE A 190 -15.09 3.06 5.86
N SER A 191 -15.44 4.01 5.00
CA SER A 191 -16.85 4.25 4.68
C SER A 191 -17.51 3.01 4.07
N LEU A 192 -18.80 2.80 4.32
CA LEU A 192 -19.56 1.70 3.73
C LEU A 192 -19.50 1.68 2.19
N THR A 193 -19.56 2.84 1.55
CA THR A 193 -19.40 3.02 0.10
C THR A 193 -18.00 2.69 -0.35
N GLY A 194 -16.98 3.09 0.42
CA GLY A 194 -15.61 2.69 0.18
C GLY A 194 -15.46 1.17 0.21
N LEU A 195 -16.01 0.50 1.24
CA LEU A 195 -16.00 -0.96 1.35
C LEU A 195 -16.75 -1.63 0.19
N TYR A 196 -17.87 -1.05 -0.27
CA TYR A 196 -18.59 -1.48 -1.46
C TYR A 196 -17.73 -1.38 -2.74
N HIS A 197 -17.00 -0.28 -2.90
CA HIS A 197 -16.09 -0.08 -4.02
C HIS A 197 -14.92 -1.08 -4.01
N LEU A 198 -14.34 -1.34 -2.85
CA LEU A 198 -13.29 -2.35 -2.66
C LEU A 198 -13.80 -3.77 -2.97
N CYS A 199 -15.08 -4.03 -2.71
CA CYS A 199 -15.77 -5.26 -3.13
C CYS A 199 -16.09 -5.32 -4.63
N GLY A 200 -15.67 -4.34 -5.42
CA GLY A 200 -15.79 -4.29 -6.87
C GLY A 200 -17.20 -3.95 -7.38
N GLY A 201 -18.06 -3.43 -6.50
CA GLY A 201 -19.42 -2.99 -6.85
C GLY A 201 -20.42 -4.08 -7.21
N ILE A 202 -19.98 -5.35 -7.29
CA ILE A 202 -20.82 -6.51 -7.61
C ILE A 202 -21.68 -6.93 -6.41
N ILE A 203 -21.18 -6.70 -5.20
CA ILE A 203 -21.89 -6.96 -3.94
C ILE A 203 -22.62 -5.69 -3.54
N SER A 204 -23.94 -5.71 -3.39
CA SER A 204 -24.68 -4.51 -2.97
C SER A 204 -24.31 -4.07 -1.54
N LYS A 205 -24.40 -2.76 -1.27
CA LYS A 205 -24.19 -2.20 0.09
C LYS A 205 -25.05 -2.91 1.14
N THR A 206 -26.31 -3.23 0.81
CA THR A 206 -27.22 -3.96 1.70
C THR A 206 -26.72 -5.36 2.07
N LYS A 207 -26.07 -6.07 1.14
CA LYS A 207 -25.49 -7.38 1.45
C LYS A 207 -24.29 -7.24 2.39
N ILE A 208 -23.43 -6.25 2.14
CA ILE A 208 -22.28 -5.95 3.00
C ILE A 208 -22.77 -5.63 4.41
N LEU A 209 -23.75 -4.74 4.55
CA LEU A 209 -24.41 -4.44 5.83
C LEU A 209 -24.98 -5.70 6.49
N GLY A 210 -25.68 -6.54 5.73
CA GLY A 210 -26.21 -7.81 6.23
C GLY A 210 -25.14 -8.73 6.80
N TYR A 211 -23.96 -8.80 6.18
CA TYR A 211 -22.82 -9.56 6.72
C TYR A 211 -22.24 -8.90 7.97
N LEU A 212 -22.00 -7.58 7.94
CA LEU A 212 -21.46 -6.83 9.08
C LEU A 212 -22.34 -6.97 10.33
N ASN A 213 -23.67 -6.99 10.15
CA ASN A 213 -24.62 -7.23 11.23
C ASN A 213 -24.47 -8.61 11.89
N THR A 214 -23.90 -9.61 11.20
CA THR A 214 -23.63 -10.92 11.82
C THR A 214 -22.39 -10.93 12.70
N LEU A 215 -21.50 -9.93 12.54
CA LEU A 215 -20.27 -9.81 13.30
C LEU A 215 -20.47 -9.14 14.66
N ASN A 216 -21.67 -8.59 14.93
CA ASN A 216 -21.94 -7.74 16.10
C ASN A 216 -20.90 -6.62 16.31
N THR A 217 -20.25 -6.18 15.22
CA THR A 217 -19.16 -5.19 15.29
C THR A 217 -19.73 -3.79 15.39
N PRO A 218 -19.23 -2.95 16.32
CA PRO A 218 -19.65 -1.56 16.41
C PRO A 218 -19.20 -0.79 15.17
N PHE A 219 -20.05 0.13 14.71
CA PHE A 219 -19.61 1.24 13.86
C PHE A 219 -18.67 2.13 14.70
N VAL A 220 -17.58 2.60 14.12
CA VAL A 220 -16.60 3.41 14.87
C VAL A 220 -17.19 4.79 15.20
N MET A 221 -17.94 5.36 14.26
CA MET A 221 -18.56 6.69 14.34
C MET A 221 -19.77 6.75 13.37
N ALA A 222 -20.87 7.46 13.70
CA ALA A 222 -21.88 7.76 12.67
C ALA A 222 -21.29 8.87 11.79
N GLY A 223 -21.17 8.64 10.48
CA GLY A 223 -20.39 9.54 9.64
C GLY A 223 -20.97 10.95 9.56
N GLY A 224 -20.09 11.96 9.59
CA GLY A 224 -20.44 13.39 9.58
C GLY A 224 -21.05 13.89 8.28
N GLN A 225 -21.25 13.01 7.29
CA GLN A 225 -22.00 13.27 6.05
C GLN A 225 -23.12 12.25 5.79
N GLY A 226 -23.57 11.52 6.82
CA GLY A 226 -24.68 10.57 6.72
C GLY A 226 -24.29 9.18 6.20
N GLU A 227 -23.03 8.77 6.36
CA GLU A 227 -22.54 7.47 5.89
C GLU A 227 -21.86 6.67 7.01
N ASP A 228 -22.18 5.39 7.12
CA ASP A 228 -21.63 4.51 8.16
C ASP A 228 -20.11 4.26 7.99
N ILE A 229 -19.35 4.45 9.07
CA ILE A 229 -17.92 4.13 9.13
C ILE A 229 -17.75 2.74 9.75
N ILE A 230 -17.26 1.82 8.93
CA ILE A 230 -17.06 0.42 9.31
C ILE A 230 -15.68 0.28 9.96
N ASP A 231 -15.64 -0.29 11.16
CA ASP A 231 -14.41 -0.61 11.88
C ASP A 231 -13.42 -1.40 11.00
N ALA A 232 -12.13 -1.10 11.11
CA ALA A 232 -11.09 -1.71 10.29
C ALA A 232 -11.08 -3.23 10.40
N THR A 233 -11.29 -3.80 11.59
CA THR A 233 -11.36 -5.26 11.77
C THR A 233 -12.62 -5.84 11.13
N ALA A 234 -13.75 -5.16 11.25
CA ALA A 234 -15.00 -5.58 10.59
C ALA A 234 -14.90 -5.49 9.05
N ALA A 235 -14.31 -4.42 8.53
CA ALA A 235 -14.07 -4.22 7.11
C ALA A 235 -13.10 -5.28 6.54
N GLU A 236 -12.05 -5.65 7.29
CA GLU A 236 -11.14 -6.73 6.93
C GLU A 236 -11.87 -8.07 6.80
N GLN A 237 -12.70 -8.41 7.79
CA GLN A 237 -13.51 -9.63 7.75
C GLN A 237 -14.49 -9.63 6.58
N ALA A 238 -15.12 -8.50 6.28
CA ALA A 238 -16.01 -8.36 5.13
C ALA A 238 -15.25 -8.56 3.80
N LEU A 239 -14.09 -7.93 3.62
CA LEU A 239 -13.26 -8.11 2.43
C LEU A 239 -12.80 -9.56 2.28
N TYR A 240 -12.40 -10.20 3.39
CA TYR A 240 -12.03 -11.61 3.39
C TYR A 240 -13.22 -12.49 2.99
N TYR A 241 -14.37 -12.31 3.62
CA TYR A 241 -15.58 -13.08 3.34
C TYR A 241 -15.98 -12.95 1.87
N TYR A 242 -16.09 -11.73 1.34
CA TYR A 242 -16.47 -11.55 -0.06
C TYR A 242 -15.37 -11.95 -1.05
N GLY A 243 -14.09 -11.87 -0.67
CA GLY A 243 -12.98 -12.32 -1.50
C GLY A 243 -12.82 -13.84 -1.58
N HIS A 244 -13.19 -14.56 -0.52
CA HIS A 244 -12.81 -15.98 -0.36
C HIS A 244 -13.99 -16.93 -0.11
N THR A 245 -15.04 -16.48 0.57
CA THR A 245 -16.06 -17.36 1.17
C THR A 245 -17.45 -17.17 0.56
N ALA A 246 -17.82 -15.95 0.17
CA ALA A 246 -19.17 -15.61 -0.25
C ALA A 246 -19.66 -16.44 -1.46
N SER A 247 -20.95 -16.80 -1.40
CA SER A 247 -21.68 -17.55 -2.43
C SER A 247 -22.89 -16.73 -2.89
N PRO A 248 -23.27 -16.74 -4.19
CA PRO A 248 -22.72 -17.55 -5.28
C PRO A 248 -21.49 -16.94 -5.96
N ARG A 249 -21.10 -15.71 -5.63
CA ARG A 249 -20.00 -14.99 -6.29
C ARG A 249 -19.04 -14.39 -5.28
N LYS A 250 -17.75 -14.67 -5.50
CA LYS A 250 -16.62 -14.06 -4.81
C LYS A 250 -16.15 -12.83 -5.58
N SER A 251 -15.67 -11.82 -4.85
CA SER A 251 -15.10 -10.61 -5.42
C SER A 251 -13.59 -10.73 -5.54
N GLN A 252 -13.09 -10.85 -6.77
CA GLN A 252 -11.65 -10.82 -7.02
C GLN A 252 -11.04 -9.46 -6.62
N LYS A 253 -11.80 -8.37 -6.73
CA LYS A 253 -11.38 -7.03 -6.28
C LYS A 253 -11.20 -6.98 -4.76
N ALA A 254 -12.13 -7.55 -3.99
CA ALA A 254 -11.99 -7.62 -2.53
C ALA A 254 -10.72 -8.38 -2.13
N LYS A 255 -10.46 -9.52 -2.79
CA LYS A 255 -9.26 -10.33 -2.56
C LYS A 255 -7.97 -9.57 -2.91
N SER A 256 -7.93 -8.89 -4.05
CA SER A 256 -6.77 -8.10 -4.49
C SER A 256 -6.51 -6.91 -3.56
N TRP A 257 -7.55 -6.20 -3.12
CA TRP A 257 -7.42 -5.09 -2.20
C TRP A 257 -6.97 -5.53 -0.80
N LEU A 258 -7.53 -6.62 -0.28
CA LEU A 258 -7.08 -7.18 1.00
C LEU A 258 -5.59 -7.57 0.95
N ALA A 259 -5.14 -8.19 -0.15
CA ALA A 259 -3.73 -8.52 -0.34
C ALA A 259 -2.85 -7.27 -0.46
N SER A 260 -3.34 -6.19 -1.08
CA SER A 260 -2.61 -4.94 -1.25
C SER A 260 -2.50 -4.12 0.04
N MET A 261 -3.56 -4.09 0.86
CA MET A 261 -3.56 -3.37 2.13
C MET A 261 -2.76 -4.12 3.21
N GLY A 262 -2.63 -5.43 3.06
CA GLY A 262 -2.01 -6.30 4.07
C GLY A 262 -2.91 -6.48 5.29
N THR A 263 -2.48 -7.35 6.20
CA THR A 263 -3.22 -7.69 7.42
C THR A 263 -2.34 -7.38 8.64
N PRO A 264 -2.84 -6.63 9.65
CA PRO A 264 -4.18 -6.04 9.72
C PRO A 264 -4.33 -4.78 8.85
N ILE A 265 -5.49 -4.57 8.22
CA ILE A 265 -5.73 -3.40 7.36
C ILE A 265 -5.68 -2.07 8.14
N SER A 266 -5.82 -2.12 9.47
CA SER A 266 -5.68 -0.94 10.33
C SER A 266 -4.32 -0.26 10.20
N LYS A 267 -3.25 -1.03 9.92
CA LYS A 267 -1.91 -0.46 9.66
C LYS A 267 -1.87 0.33 8.37
N PHE A 268 -2.53 -0.17 7.32
CA PHE A 268 -2.69 0.56 6.07
C PHE A 268 -3.47 1.85 6.30
N ILE A 269 -4.61 1.77 6.98
CA ILE A 269 -5.47 2.95 7.20
C ILE A 269 -4.72 4.03 7.99
N THR A 270 -4.13 3.68 9.14
CA THR A 270 -3.43 4.64 10.01
C THR A 270 -2.19 5.25 9.34
N SER A 271 -1.43 4.48 8.56
CA SER A 271 -0.31 5.03 7.79
C SER A 271 -0.80 5.97 6.69
N HIS A 272 -1.97 5.71 6.13
CA HIS A 272 -2.50 6.47 5.02
C HIS A 272 -3.21 7.76 5.44
N THR A 273 -3.89 7.76 6.59
CA THR A 273 -4.47 8.95 7.21
C THR A 273 -3.42 9.85 7.90
N GLY A 274 -2.15 9.43 7.93
CA GLY A 274 -1.07 10.19 8.57
C GLY A 274 -1.13 10.15 10.10
N TYR A 275 -1.86 9.19 10.68
CA TYR A 275 -1.93 9.04 12.12
C TYR A 275 -0.56 8.66 12.69
N THR A 276 -0.09 9.49 13.62
CA THR A 276 1.12 9.23 14.41
C THR A 276 0.73 9.18 15.87
N VAL A 277 1.24 8.19 16.60
CA VAL A 277 1.07 8.14 18.05
C VAL A 277 1.81 9.34 18.61
N THR A 278 1.05 10.37 19.02
CA THR A 278 1.62 11.47 19.78
C THR A 278 1.94 10.91 21.16
N THR A 279 3.17 10.42 21.34
CA THR A 279 3.72 10.28 22.68
C THR A 279 3.84 11.69 23.22
N ASN A 280 2.85 12.14 23.98
CA ASN A 280 2.96 13.31 24.82
C ASN A 280 4.13 13.04 25.78
N THR A 281 5.31 13.56 25.43
CA THR A 281 6.42 13.80 26.36
C THR A 281 6.29 15.21 26.90
#